data_AF-X1NRG2-F1
#
_entry.id   AF-X1NRG2-F1
#
_cell.length_a   1.000
_cell.length_b   1.000
_cell.length_c   1.000
_cell.angle_alpha   90.00
_cell.angle_beta   90.00
_cell.angle_gamma   90.00
#
_symmetry.space_group_name_H-M   'P 1'
#
loop_
_entity.id
_entity.type
_entity.pdbx_description
1 polymer ?
#
loop_
_entity_poly.entity_id
_entity_poly.type
_entity_poly.pdbx_seq_one_letter_code
_entity_poly.pdbx_strand_id
1 'polypeptide(L)'
;MRIFTITILIIFLCFFLITGCMQEQEKEPSYLSLYEGLHVTGHPIEVDINTYRLEVVGAVESPLSLTFDEIKKMDLERRYVV
;
A
#
# COMPACT_ATOMS: atom_id res chain seq x y z
N MET A 1 -9.42 -36.46 -41.59
CA MET A 1 -9.05 -36.59 -40.15
C MET A 1 -7.89 -35.71 -39.70
N ARG A 2 -6.89 -35.39 -40.56
CA ARG A 2 -5.71 -34.57 -40.18
C ARG A 2 -6.01 -33.08 -39.93
N ILE A 3 -7.05 -32.53 -40.56
CA ILE A 3 -7.46 -31.11 -40.41
C ILE A 3 -8.14 -30.89 -39.05
N PHE A 4 -8.99 -31.81 -38.61
CA PHE A 4 -9.71 -31.73 -37.33
C PHE A 4 -8.75 -31.79 -36.11
N THR A 5 -7.69 -32.59 -36.20
CA THR A 5 -6.68 -32.66 -35.13
C THR A 5 -5.85 -31.39 -35.01
N ILE A 6 -5.57 -30.72 -36.14
CA ILE A 6 -4.85 -29.44 -36.16
C ILE A 6 -5.72 -28.34 -35.54
N THR A 7 -7.02 -28.30 -35.86
CA THR A 7 -7.93 -27.30 -35.27
C THR A 7 -8.08 -27.46 -33.75
N ILE A 8 -8.13 -28.69 -33.23
CA ILE A 8 -8.23 -28.94 -31.78
C ILE A 8 -6.94 -28.52 -31.06
N LEU A 9 -5.78 -28.80 -31.65
CA LEU A 9 -4.48 -28.44 -31.07
C LEU A 9 -4.28 -26.91 -31.03
N ILE A 10 -4.75 -26.20 -32.06
CA ILE A 10 -4.75 -24.73 -32.10
C ILE A 10 -5.64 -24.16 -30.99
N ILE A 11 -6.85 -24.71 -30.81
CA ILE A 11 -7.77 -24.25 -29.76
C ILE A 11 -7.16 -24.47 -28.37
N PHE A 12 -6.53 -25.62 -28.13
CA PHE A 12 -5.85 -25.92 -26.86
C PHE A 12 -4.66 -24.98 -26.60
N LEU A 13 -3.87 -24.68 -27.64
CA LEU A 13 -2.75 -23.76 -27.55
C LEU A 13 -3.22 -22.32 -27.29
N CYS A 14 -4.30 -21.88 -27.95
CA CYS A 14 -4.93 -20.60 -27.66
C CYS A 14 -5.47 -20.54 -26.23
N PHE A 15 -6.13 -21.60 -25.74
CA PHE A 15 -6.64 -21.66 -24.37
C PHE A 15 -5.51 -21.60 -23.33
N PHE A 16 -4.40 -22.29 -23.59
CA PHE A 16 -3.22 -22.26 -22.73
C PHE A 16 -2.54 -20.89 -22.71
N LEU A 17 -2.45 -20.21 -23.86
CA LEU A 17 -1.93 -18.84 -23.96
C LEU A 17 -2.82 -17.83 -23.23
N ILE A 18 -4.15 -17.99 -23.29
CA ILE A 18 -5.08 -17.07 -22.60
C ILE A 18 -5.00 -17.26 -21.07
N THR A 19 -4.84 -18.51 -20.60
CA THR A 19 -4.82 -18.82 -19.16
C THR A 19 -3.49 -18.45 -18.49
N GLY A 20 -2.37 -18.44 -19.24
CA GLY A 20 -1.03 -18.18 -18.71
C GLY A 20 -0.71 -16.73 -18.34
N CYS A 21 -1.59 -15.76 -18.63
CA CYS A 21 -1.34 -14.34 -18.37
C CYS A 21 -1.92 -13.80 -17.05
N MET A 22 -2.57 -14.62 -16.23
CA MET A 22 -3.00 -14.19 -14.90
C MET A 22 -1.82 -14.24 -13.91
N GLN A 23 -0.87 -13.32 -14.07
CA GLN A 23 -0.04 -12.92 -12.94
C GLN A 23 -0.93 -12.06 -12.04
N GLU A 24 -1.13 -12.53 -10.81
CA GLU A 24 -1.71 -11.75 -9.73
C GLU A 24 -0.79 -10.56 -9.50
N GLN A 25 -1.11 -9.41 -10.08
CA GLN A 25 -0.39 -8.16 -9.78
C GLN A 25 -0.67 -7.85 -8.31
N GLU A 26 0.33 -8.05 -7.45
CA GLU A 26 0.34 -7.45 -6.13
C GLU A 26 0.16 -5.94 -6.32
N LYS A 27 -1.07 -5.49 -6.08
CA LYS A 27 -1.46 -4.10 -6.20
C LYS A 27 -0.72 -3.34 -5.12
N GLU A 28 0.35 -2.68 -5.50
CA GLU A 28 1.05 -1.77 -4.61
C GLU A 28 0.02 -0.82 -4.01
N PRO A 29 -0.05 -0.69 -2.67
CA PRO A 29 -1.07 0.10 -2.05
C PRO A 29 -0.99 1.55 -2.53
N SER A 30 -2.14 2.09 -2.97
CA SER A 30 -2.28 3.42 -3.60
C SER A 30 -1.73 4.60 -2.79
N TYR A 31 -1.37 4.40 -1.52
CA TYR A 31 -0.74 5.44 -0.71
C TYR A 31 0.78 5.54 -0.94
N LEU A 32 1.45 4.50 -1.46
CA LEU A 32 2.90 4.53 -1.69
C LEU A 32 3.30 5.38 -2.91
N SER A 33 2.42 5.52 -3.89
CA SER A 33 2.65 6.36 -5.07
C SER A 33 2.70 7.86 -4.76
N LEU A 34 2.38 8.27 -3.53
CA LEU A 34 2.42 9.68 -3.09
C LEU A 34 3.78 10.11 -2.54
N TYR A 35 4.75 9.20 -2.46
CA TYR A 35 6.02 9.42 -1.73
C TYR A 35 7.27 9.14 -2.57
N GLU A 36 7.24 9.40 -3.88
CA GLU A 36 8.46 9.40 -4.71
C GLU A 36 9.49 10.37 -4.11
N GLY A 37 10.63 9.84 -3.68
CA GLY A 37 11.72 10.63 -3.08
C GLY A 37 11.65 10.80 -1.55
N LEU A 38 10.68 10.21 -0.86
CA LEU A 38 10.73 10.11 0.60
C LEU A 38 11.72 9.00 1.00
N HIS A 39 12.39 9.14 2.15
CA HIS A 39 13.27 8.10 2.70
C HIS A 39 12.44 6.89 3.13
N VAL A 40 11.99 6.09 2.17
CA VAL A 40 11.36 4.78 2.42
C VAL A 40 12.50 3.77 2.56
N THR A 41 13.23 3.87 3.66
CA THR A 41 14.24 2.88 4.03
C THR A 41 13.72 2.07 5.21
N GLY A 42 13.33 0.82 4.96
CA GLY A 42 12.86 -0.11 5.99
C GLY A 42 11.60 -0.88 5.61
N HIS A 43 11.27 -1.91 6.39
CA HIS A 43 9.96 -2.56 6.32
C HIS A 43 8.97 -1.80 7.21
N PRO A 44 7.68 -1.69 6.82
CA PRO A 44 6.65 -1.15 7.69
C PRO A 44 6.68 -1.86 9.05
N ILE A 45 6.79 -1.09 10.12
CA ILE A 45 6.76 -1.62 11.48
C ILE A 45 5.29 -1.71 11.88
N GLU A 46 4.89 -2.85 12.47
CA GLU A 46 3.57 -2.98 13.06
C GLU A 46 3.46 -2.08 14.30
N VAL A 47 2.48 -1.16 14.29
CA VAL A 47 2.25 -0.20 15.38
C VAL A 47 0.91 -0.53 16.04
N ASP A 48 0.94 -0.82 17.34
CA ASP A 48 -0.28 -0.94 18.14
C ASP A 48 -0.79 0.45 18.54
N ILE A 49 -1.98 0.79 18.04
CA ILE A 49 -2.64 2.08 18.27
C ILE A 49 -2.90 2.33 19.76
N ASN A 50 -3.14 1.29 20.55
CA ASN A 50 -3.45 1.42 21.98
C ASN A 50 -2.23 1.86 22.80
N THR A 51 -1.04 1.48 22.34
CA THR A 51 0.23 1.79 23.02
C THR A 51 0.93 3.01 22.44
N TYR A 52 0.47 3.51 21.29
CA TYR A 52 1.04 4.70 20.65
C TYR A 52 1.01 5.94 21.57
N ARG A 53 2.13 6.66 21.60
CA ARG A 53 2.28 7.96 22.28
C ARG A 53 3.06 8.93 21.40
N LEU A 54 2.52 10.14 21.21
CA LEU A 54 3.23 11.26 20.62
C LEU A 54 3.76 12.15 21.74
N GLU A 55 5.07 12.27 21.84
CA GLU A 55 5.73 13.05 22.88
C GLU A 55 6.22 14.40 22.33
N VAL A 56 5.87 15.49 23.03
CA VAL A 56 6.39 16.82 22.79
C VAL A 56 7.24 17.23 23.98
N VAL A 57 8.55 17.28 23.77
CA VAL A 57 9.56 17.49 24.82
C VAL A 57 10.59 18.53 24.38
N GLY A 58 11.44 18.99 25.29
CA GLY A 58 12.52 19.96 25.01
C GLY A 58 12.20 21.35 25.55
N ALA A 59 12.36 22.39 24.71
CA ALA A 59 12.15 23.79 25.09
C ALA A 59 10.66 24.18 25.06
N VAL A 60 9.85 23.49 25.85
CA VAL A 60 8.41 23.73 26.02
C VAL A 60 8.10 23.97 27.50
N GLU A 61 7.11 24.81 27.78
CA GLU A 61 6.70 25.10 29.17
C GLU A 61 6.11 23.86 29.86
N SER A 62 5.32 23.07 29.12
CA SER A 62 4.71 21.83 29.59
C SER A 62 4.89 20.73 28.55
N PRO A 63 5.63 19.65 28.89
CA PRO A 63 5.74 18.49 28.01
C PRO A 63 4.40 17.78 27.84
N LEU A 64 4.17 17.22 26.65
CA LEU A 64 2.94 16.49 26.32
C LEU A 64 3.26 15.04 25.96
N SER A 65 2.36 14.13 26.33
CA SER A 65 2.34 12.74 25.87
C SER A 65 0.91 12.42 25.46
N LEU A 66 0.66 12.36 24.15
CA LEU A 66 -0.68 12.28 23.57
C LEU A 66 -0.95 10.89 23.03
N THR A 67 -2.13 10.35 23.32
CA THR A 67 -2.66 9.13 22.71
C THR A 67 -3.14 9.39 21.27
N PHE A 68 -3.29 8.32 20.50
CA PHE A 68 -3.84 8.41 19.15
C PHE A 68 -5.25 9.04 19.10
N ASP A 69 -6.10 8.68 20.07
CA ASP A 69 -7.47 9.21 20.15
C ASP A 69 -7.52 10.70 20.48
N GLU A 70 -6.56 11.21 21.26
CA GLU A 70 -6.47 12.64 21.57
C GLU A 70 -6.04 13.44 20.34
N ILE A 71 -5.09 12.93 19.56
CA ILE A 71 -4.65 13.56 18.31
C ILE A 71 -5.81 13.64 17.32
N LYS A 72 -6.61 12.56 17.21
CA LYS A 72 -7.74 12.50 16.28
C LYS A 72 -8.85 13.50 16.60
N LYS A 73 -8.92 14.00 17.83
CA LYS A 73 -9.90 15.01 18.26
C LYS A 73 -9.45 16.45 17.95
N MET A 74 -8.22 16.65 17.51
CA MET A 74 -7.70 17.96 17.13
C MET A 74 -8.23 18.42 15.77
N ASP A 75 -8.21 19.72 15.53
CA ASP A 75 -8.61 20.29 14.25
C ASP A 75 -7.69 19.80 13.13
N LEU A 76 -8.30 19.28 12.07
CA LEU A 76 -7.60 18.73 10.92
C LEU A 76 -7.68 19.71 9.75
N GLU A 77 -6.53 20.24 9.35
CA GLU A 77 -6.38 21.06 8.14
C GLU A 77 -5.65 20.26 7.06
N ARG A 78 -6.24 20.12 5.87
CA ARG A 78 -5.55 19.55 4.70
C ARG A 78 -5.00 20.68 3.84
N ARG A 79 -3.68 20.70 3.65
CA ARG A 79 -3.00 21.64 2.76
C ARG A 79 -2.28 20.89 1.65
N TYR A 80 -2.55 21.29 0.40
CA TYR A 80 -1.78 20.84 -0.75
C TYR A 80 -0.60 21.78 -0.92
N VAL A 81 0.61 21.26 -0.81
CA VAL A 81 1.84 22.01 -1.13
C VAL A 81 2.12 21.74 -2.61
N VAL A 82 2.03 22.78 -3.44
CA VAL A 82 2.32 22.76 -4.88
C VAL A 82 3.77 23.19 -5.10
#